data_AF-A0A1E1K157-F1
#
_entry.id   AF-A0A1E1K157-F1
#
_cell.length_a   1.000
_cell.length_b   1.000
_cell.length_c   1.000
_cell.angle_alpha   90.00
_cell.angle_beta   90.00
_cell.angle_gamma   90.00
#
_symmetry.space_group_name_H-M   'P 1'
#
loop_
_entity.id
_entity.type
_entity.pdbx_description
1 polymer ?
#
loop_
_entity_poly.entity_id
_entity_poly.type
_entity_poly.pdbx_seq_one_letter_code
_entity_poly.pdbx_strand_id
1 'polypeptide(L)'
;MAATAPLQQESFLIYAAAQARVPLIMPNEWGPDFTHQGLAEGTPIIAAKLATHRGLIEDIGVSKWLAVTGGFWYEYSLASTEWMYGFDFKKKKVTFNGDGTVKINTSTWEQYARAVTALLSLPIVPVDSEDSSSTLSNFHNKHCFISSFRVSQKDIFESVLRVTVNRGQTGGKW
;
A
#
# COMPACT_ATOMS: atom_id res chain seq x y z
N MET A 1 -4.06 -8.97 -6.79
CA MET A 1 -4.31 -9.46 -8.15
C MET A 1 -3.57 -8.59 -9.13
N ALA A 2 -2.98 -9.21 -10.16
CA ALA A 2 -2.26 -8.50 -11.20
C ALA A 2 -3.16 -7.52 -11.97
N ALA A 3 -2.57 -6.47 -12.57
CA ALA A 3 -3.31 -5.53 -13.41
C ALA A 3 -4.01 -6.18 -14.61
N THR A 4 -3.50 -7.34 -15.05
CA THR A 4 -4.03 -8.12 -16.18
C THR A 4 -5.01 -9.22 -15.75
N ALA A 5 -5.31 -9.35 -14.46
CA ALA A 5 -6.28 -10.33 -13.97
C ALA A 5 -7.70 -9.98 -14.48
N PRO A 6 -8.56 -10.98 -14.78
CA PRO A 6 -9.97 -10.74 -15.06
C PRO A 6 -10.64 -9.86 -14.00
N LEU A 7 -11.51 -8.95 -14.44
CA LEU A 7 -12.14 -7.95 -13.58
C LEU A 7 -12.90 -8.58 -12.40
N GLN A 8 -13.54 -9.73 -12.63
CA GLN A 8 -14.38 -10.44 -11.66
C GLN A 8 -13.60 -11.34 -10.70
N GLN A 9 -12.28 -11.50 -10.89
CA GLN A 9 -11.52 -12.51 -10.16
C GLN A 9 -11.56 -12.29 -8.64
N GLU A 10 -11.55 -11.06 -8.15
CA GLU A 10 -11.62 -10.79 -6.71
C GLU A 10 -13.01 -11.10 -6.16
N SER A 11 -14.07 -10.70 -6.88
CA SER A 11 -15.44 -10.99 -6.49
C SER A 11 -15.70 -12.48 -6.35
N PHE A 12 -15.15 -13.31 -7.25
CA PHE A 12 -15.26 -14.76 -7.14
C PHE A 12 -14.55 -15.31 -5.90
N LEU A 13 -13.37 -14.78 -5.55
CA LEU A 13 -12.69 -15.16 -4.31
C LEU A 13 -13.45 -14.71 -3.07
N ILE A 14 -14.09 -13.54 -3.11
CA ILE A 14 -14.94 -13.04 -2.02
C ILE A 14 -16.16 -13.95 -1.81
N TYR A 15 -16.86 -14.34 -2.89
CA TYR A 15 -17.99 -15.28 -2.79
C TYR A 15 -17.55 -16.65 -2.28
N ALA A 16 -16.41 -17.18 -2.75
CA ALA A 16 -15.89 -18.45 -2.27
C ALA A 16 -15.51 -18.40 -0.78
N ALA A 17 -14.87 -17.32 -0.33
CA ALA A 17 -14.55 -17.09 1.07
C ALA A 17 -15.81 -17.04 1.95
N ALA A 18 -16.87 -16.38 1.46
CA ALA A 18 -18.15 -16.35 2.15
C ALA A 18 -18.82 -17.74 2.24
N GLN A 19 -18.82 -18.52 1.15
CA GLN A 19 -19.32 -19.90 1.16
C GLN A 19 -18.55 -20.78 2.15
N ALA A 20 -17.24 -20.58 2.26
CA ALA A 20 -16.38 -21.25 3.22
C ALA A 20 -16.43 -20.66 4.64
N ARG A 21 -17.25 -19.63 4.87
CA ARG A 21 -17.39 -18.91 6.16
C ARG A 21 -16.07 -18.36 6.71
N VAL A 22 -15.18 -17.89 5.83
CA VAL A 22 -13.93 -17.24 6.24
C VAL A 22 -14.26 -15.95 7.00
N PRO A 23 -13.73 -15.75 8.22
CA PRO A 23 -14.13 -14.61 9.07
C PRO A 23 -13.51 -13.28 8.64
N LEU A 24 -12.33 -13.31 8.00
CA LEU A 24 -11.57 -12.13 7.61
C LEU A 24 -11.05 -12.26 6.19
N ILE A 25 -11.22 -11.21 5.38
CA ILE A 25 -10.61 -11.06 4.06
C ILE A 25 -9.66 -9.87 4.11
N MET A 26 -8.41 -10.06 3.68
CA MET A 26 -7.53 -8.95 3.31
C MET A 26 -7.67 -8.73 1.81
N PRO A 27 -8.48 -7.75 1.35
CA PRO A 27 -8.67 -7.51 -0.08
C PRO A 27 -7.36 -7.06 -0.73
N ASN A 28 -7.31 -7.11 -2.06
CA ASN A 28 -6.11 -6.73 -2.79
C ASN A 28 -5.92 -5.21 -2.84
N GLU A 29 -5.50 -4.65 -1.70
CA GLU A 29 -5.37 -3.23 -1.44
C GLU A 29 -4.06 -2.99 -0.68
N TRP A 30 -2.99 -2.79 -1.43
CA TRP A 30 -1.62 -2.76 -0.92
C TRP A 30 -0.91 -1.47 -1.33
N GLY A 31 -1.59 -0.32 -1.23
CA GLY A 31 -1.15 0.92 -1.85
C GLY A 31 -1.45 2.17 -1.02
N PRO A 32 -1.61 3.33 -1.70
CA PRO A 32 -2.09 4.57 -1.09
C PRO A 32 -3.52 4.47 -0.56
N ASP A 33 -3.91 5.46 0.25
CA ASP A 33 -5.28 5.61 0.72
C ASP A 33 -6.20 6.13 -0.39
N PHE A 34 -6.86 5.20 -1.08
CA PHE A 34 -7.83 5.54 -2.12
C PHE A 34 -9.21 5.96 -1.57
N THR A 35 -9.36 6.07 -0.25
CA THR A 35 -10.55 6.71 0.37
C THR A 35 -10.37 8.22 0.54
N HIS A 36 -9.13 8.71 0.51
CA HIS A 36 -8.84 10.13 0.54
C HIS A 36 -9.29 10.80 -0.77
N GLN A 37 -10.17 11.80 -0.68
CA GLN A 37 -10.83 12.43 -1.84
C GLN A 37 -9.86 12.83 -2.95
N GLY A 38 -8.79 13.58 -2.63
CA GLY A 38 -7.84 14.04 -3.66
C GLY A 38 -7.09 12.91 -4.39
N LEU A 39 -6.89 11.76 -3.74
CA LEU A 39 -6.28 10.59 -4.39
C LEU A 39 -7.32 9.81 -5.20
N ALA A 40 -8.54 9.68 -4.68
CA ALA A 40 -9.65 9.04 -5.36
C ALA A 40 -10.00 9.75 -6.68
N GLU A 41 -10.06 11.09 -6.67
CA GLU A 41 -10.31 11.91 -7.86
C GLU A 41 -9.21 11.78 -8.92
N GLY A 42 -7.95 11.64 -8.49
CA GLY A 42 -6.81 11.40 -9.38
C GLY A 42 -6.72 9.96 -9.91
N THR A 43 -7.44 9.00 -9.31
CA THR A 43 -7.39 7.58 -9.66
C THR A 43 -8.77 6.89 -9.60
N PRO A 44 -9.81 7.45 -10.26
CA PRO A 44 -11.21 7.10 -10.01
C PRO A 44 -11.52 5.64 -10.30
N ILE A 45 -10.89 5.05 -11.33
CA ILE A 45 -11.07 3.64 -11.69
C ILE A 45 -10.54 2.72 -10.58
N ILE A 46 -9.40 3.05 -9.98
CA ILE A 46 -8.80 2.27 -8.90
C ILE A 46 -9.66 2.42 -7.65
N ALA A 47 -9.96 3.66 -7.25
CA ALA A 47 -10.76 3.94 -6.06
C ALA A 47 -12.14 3.26 -6.10
N ALA A 48 -12.83 3.34 -7.25
CA ALA A 48 -14.12 2.69 -7.44
C ALA A 48 -14.03 1.16 -7.32
N LYS A 49 -13.04 0.54 -8.00
CA LYS A 49 -12.84 -0.92 -7.94
C LYS A 49 -12.63 -1.41 -6.50
N LEU A 50 -11.76 -0.74 -5.75
CA LEU A 50 -11.47 -1.12 -4.37
C LEU A 50 -12.71 -0.95 -3.47
N ALA A 51 -13.43 0.16 -3.62
CA ALA A 51 -14.69 0.38 -2.91
C ALA A 51 -15.74 -0.69 -3.23
N THR A 52 -15.86 -1.12 -4.49
CA THR A 52 -16.78 -2.20 -4.90
C THR A 52 -16.45 -3.52 -4.19
N HIS A 53 -15.17 -3.88 -4.05
CA HIS A 53 -14.80 -5.13 -3.37
C HIS A 53 -15.08 -5.08 -1.86
N ARG A 54 -14.76 -3.96 -1.19
CA ARG A 54 -15.09 -3.78 0.24
C ARG A 54 -16.59 -3.80 0.47
N GLY A 55 -17.35 -3.08 -0.36
CA GLY A 55 -18.81 -3.08 -0.33
C GLY A 55 -19.39 -4.47 -0.53
N LEU A 56 -18.87 -5.25 -1.49
CA LEU A 56 -19.30 -6.64 -1.70
C LEU A 56 -19.07 -7.52 -0.47
N ILE A 57 -17.92 -7.37 0.22
CA ILE A 57 -17.64 -8.12 1.45
C ILE A 57 -18.65 -7.74 2.55
N GLU A 58 -18.94 -6.45 2.71
CA GLU A 58 -19.91 -5.94 3.69
C GLU A 58 -21.33 -6.39 3.39
N ASP A 59 -21.77 -6.31 2.13
CA ASP A 59 -23.12 -6.68 1.67
C ASP A 59 -23.41 -8.17 1.88
N ILE A 60 -22.41 -9.04 1.66
CA ILE A 60 -22.55 -10.48 1.93
C ILE A 60 -22.65 -10.75 3.45
N GLY A 61 -21.99 -9.93 4.27
CA GLY A 61 -22.13 -9.95 5.73
C GLY A 61 -21.47 -11.13 6.46
N VAL A 62 -20.74 -12.01 5.74
CA VAL A 62 -20.07 -13.19 6.33
C VAL A 62 -18.69 -12.83 6.89
N SER A 63 -17.88 -12.12 6.10
CA SER A 63 -16.51 -11.76 6.45
C SER A 63 -16.42 -10.30 6.87
N LYS A 64 -15.39 -9.96 7.64
CA LYS A 64 -14.92 -8.59 7.78
C LYS A 64 -13.74 -8.37 6.85
N TRP A 65 -13.49 -7.13 6.44
CA TRP A 65 -12.30 -6.81 5.66
C TRP A 65 -11.25 -6.06 6.48
N LEU A 66 -9.99 -6.22 6.12
CA LEU A 66 -8.86 -5.47 6.66
C LEU A 66 -7.89 -5.14 5.54
N ALA A 67 -7.79 -3.86 5.16
CA ALA A 67 -6.87 -3.41 4.12
C ALA A 67 -5.59 -2.86 4.75
N VAL A 68 -4.42 -3.19 4.20
CA VAL A 68 -3.14 -2.66 4.68
C VAL A 68 -2.69 -1.55 3.75
N THR A 69 -2.67 -0.31 4.24
CA THR A 69 -2.42 0.89 3.43
C THR A 69 -1.07 1.48 3.77
N GLY A 70 -0.11 1.40 2.85
CA GLY A 70 1.28 1.80 3.09
C GLY A 70 1.87 2.76 2.06
N GLY A 71 1.05 3.27 1.15
CA GLY A 71 1.52 4.10 0.03
C GLY A 71 2.23 3.28 -1.05
N PHE A 72 3.04 3.96 -1.85
CA PHE A 72 3.88 3.30 -2.85
C PHE A 72 4.85 2.30 -2.20
N TRP A 73 5.07 1.16 -2.88
CA TRP A 73 6.09 0.18 -2.51
C TRP A 73 7.46 0.73 -2.82
N TYR A 74 8.25 1.07 -1.79
CA TYR A 74 9.43 1.90 -1.94
C TYR A 74 10.41 1.39 -3.00
N GLU A 75 10.90 0.16 -2.84
CA GLU A 75 11.88 -0.46 -3.74
C GLU A 75 11.33 -0.70 -5.14
N TYR A 76 10.07 -1.16 -5.26
CA TYR A 76 9.44 -1.36 -6.57
C TYR A 76 9.27 -0.03 -7.30
N SER A 77 8.71 0.98 -6.64
CA SER A 77 8.47 2.30 -7.21
C SER A 77 9.76 3.04 -7.55
N LEU A 78 10.83 2.84 -6.78
CA LEU A 78 12.16 3.39 -7.10
C LEU A 78 12.78 2.68 -8.31
N ALA A 79 12.75 1.35 -8.36
CA ALA A 79 13.36 0.55 -9.42
C ALA A 79 12.53 0.47 -10.72
N SER A 80 11.29 0.97 -10.71
CA SER A 80 10.38 0.97 -11.86
C SER A 80 10.73 2.09 -12.84
N THR A 81 9.72 2.69 -13.44
CA THR A 81 9.85 3.75 -14.45
C THR A 81 9.75 5.13 -13.85
N GLU A 82 10.09 6.16 -14.64
CA GLU A 82 9.99 7.57 -14.22
C GLU A 82 8.58 7.98 -13.77
N TRP A 83 7.54 7.23 -14.12
CA TRP A 83 6.15 7.49 -13.72
C TRP A 83 5.87 7.31 -12.23
N MET A 84 6.75 6.65 -11.49
CA MET A 84 6.61 6.44 -10.05
C MET A 84 7.28 7.59 -9.28
N TYR A 85 8.53 7.41 -8.84
CA TYR A 85 9.26 8.46 -8.12
C TYR A 85 10.01 9.46 -9.02
N GLY A 86 9.83 9.40 -10.34
CA GLY A 86 10.56 10.30 -11.26
C GLY A 86 11.91 9.76 -11.73
N PHE A 87 12.33 8.57 -11.30
CA PHE A 87 13.68 8.05 -11.57
C PHE A 87 13.73 7.25 -12.87
N ASP A 88 14.67 7.60 -13.75
CA ASP A 88 15.12 6.78 -14.88
C ASP A 88 16.61 6.50 -14.67
N PHE A 89 16.92 5.40 -13.98
CA PHE A 89 18.28 4.99 -13.68
C PHE A 89 19.11 4.68 -14.93
N LYS A 90 18.47 4.17 -16.00
CA LYS A 90 19.16 3.89 -17.27
C LYS A 90 19.65 5.17 -17.93
N LYS A 91 18.83 6.23 -17.90
CA LYS A 91 19.19 7.54 -18.46
C LYS A 91 19.87 8.48 -17.48
N LYS A 92 20.03 8.06 -16.22
CA LYS A 92 20.51 8.90 -15.12
C LYS A 92 19.75 10.23 -15.08
N LYS A 93 18.43 10.13 -14.99
CA LYS A 93 17.52 11.29 -15.01
C LYS A 93 16.55 11.17 -13.83
N VAL A 94 16.32 12.28 -13.16
CA VAL A 94 15.22 12.44 -12.19
C VAL A 94 14.27 13.52 -12.70
N THR A 95 12.97 13.26 -12.64
CA THR A 95 11.90 14.21 -12.94
C THR A 95 11.19 14.55 -11.63
N PHE A 96 11.30 15.80 -11.17
CA PHE A 96 10.59 16.26 -9.97
C PHE A 96 9.19 16.75 -10.32
N ASN A 97 8.19 16.30 -9.57
CA ASN A 97 6.84 16.84 -9.60
C ASN A 97 6.81 18.11 -8.76
N GLY A 98 6.43 19.24 -9.37
CA GLY A 98 6.55 20.54 -8.72
C GLY A 98 8.01 20.84 -8.37
N ASP A 99 8.26 21.22 -7.11
CA ASP A 99 9.60 21.48 -6.60
C ASP A 99 10.31 20.24 -6.02
N GLY A 100 9.62 19.08 -6.01
CA GLY A 100 10.11 17.81 -5.47
C GLY A 100 10.26 17.76 -3.94
N THR A 101 9.69 18.70 -3.19
CA THR A 101 9.83 18.79 -1.72
C THR A 101 8.65 18.18 -0.94
N VAL A 102 7.53 17.91 -1.61
CA VAL A 102 6.35 17.31 -0.98
C VAL A 102 6.68 15.92 -0.45
N LYS A 103 6.48 15.72 0.86
CA LYS A 103 6.71 14.44 1.53
C LYS A 103 5.47 13.57 1.48
N ILE A 104 5.69 12.30 1.15
CA ILE A 104 4.67 11.25 1.16
C ILE A 104 5.08 10.12 2.09
N ASN A 105 4.10 9.37 2.59
CA ASN A 105 4.36 8.09 3.24
C ASN A 105 4.55 7.01 2.17
N THR A 106 5.56 6.17 2.37
CA THR A 106 5.85 5.01 1.53
C THR A 106 6.38 3.88 2.42
N SER A 107 6.15 2.65 1.98
CA SER A 107 6.52 1.46 2.74
C SER A 107 7.26 0.47 1.88
N THR A 108 8.21 -0.23 2.48
CA THR A 108 8.86 -1.38 1.84
C THR A 108 7.96 -2.61 1.92
N TRP A 109 8.17 -3.58 1.05
CA TRP A 109 7.50 -4.88 1.08
C TRP A 109 7.73 -5.60 2.41
N GLU A 110 8.91 -5.47 3.02
CA GLU A 110 9.16 -6.05 4.34
C GLU A 110 8.30 -5.37 5.41
N GLN A 111 8.00 -4.07 5.30
CA GLN A 111 7.10 -3.41 6.24
C GLN A 111 5.65 -3.88 6.06
N TYR A 112 5.19 -4.11 4.82
CA TYR A 112 3.91 -4.78 4.56
C TYR A 112 3.88 -6.18 5.18
N ALA A 113 4.93 -6.98 4.97
CA ALA A 113 5.03 -8.34 5.52
C ALA A 113 5.01 -8.34 7.05
N ARG A 114 5.76 -7.43 7.70
CA ARG A 114 5.74 -7.25 9.16
C ARG A 114 4.35 -6.89 9.66
N ALA A 115 3.67 -5.97 8.98
CA ALA A 115 2.33 -5.54 9.36
C ALA A 115 1.32 -6.68 9.26
N VAL A 116 1.28 -7.40 8.12
CA VAL A 116 0.38 -8.54 7.93
C VAL A 116 0.65 -9.63 8.98
N THR A 117 1.92 -9.96 9.22
CA THR A 117 2.30 -10.96 10.22
C THR A 117 1.85 -10.56 11.62
N ALA A 118 2.08 -9.30 12.01
CA ALA A 118 1.66 -8.79 13.31
C ALA A 118 0.14 -8.80 13.47
N LEU A 119 -0.60 -8.31 12.45
CA LEU A 119 -2.07 -8.27 12.46
C LEU A 119 -2.68 -9.66 12.58
N LEU A 120 -2.20 -10.62 11.78
CA LEU A 120 -2.72 -12.00 11.81
C LEU A 120 -2.28 -12.80 13.05
N SER A 121 -1.32 -12.29 13.83
CA SER A 121 -0.90 -12.88 15.10
C SER A 121 -1.71 -12.35 16.29
N LEU A 122 -2.56 -11.34 16.10
CA LEU A 122 -3.41 -10.82 17.17
C LEU A 122 -4.52 -11.81 17.54
N PRO A 123 -4.97 -11.83 18.82
CA PRO A 123 -6.24 -12.44 19.17
C PRO A 123 -7.38 -11.90 18.31
N ILE A 124 -8.38 -12.72 18.01
CA ILE A 124 -9.49 -12.29 17.13
C ILE A 124 -10.36 -11.23 17.83
N VAL A 125 -10.76 -11.49 19.07
CA VAL A 125 -11.60 -10.61 19.93
C VAL A 125 -10.98 -10.51 21.33
N PRO A 126 -11.33 -9.48 22.12
CA PRO A 126 -10.91 -9.38 23.51
C PRO A 126 -11.40 -10.58 24.32
N VAL A 127 -10.63 -10.99 25.33
CA VAL A 127 -10.99 -12.13 26.20
C VAL A 127 -12.21 -11.80 27.05
N ASP A 128 -12.29 -10.57 27.58
CA ASP A 128 -13.39 -10.07 28.40
C ASP A 128 -13.51 -8.53 28.28
N SER A 129 -14.37 -7.91 29.09
CA SER A 129 -14.63 -6.46 29.06
C SER A 129 -13.47 -5.60 29.56
N GLU A 130 -12.55 -6.17 30.33
CA GLU A 130 -11.40 -5.48 30.90
C GLU A 130 -10.13 -5.64 30.04
N ASP A 131 -10.15 -6.57 29.08
CA ASP A 131 -9.08 -6.78 28.12
C ASP A 131 -8.95 -5.60 27.14
N SER A 132 -7.93 -4.78 27.41
CA SER A 132 -7.57 -3.60 26.60
C SER A 132 -6.51 -3.90 25.53
N SER A 133 -6.17 -5.18 25.31
CA SER A 133 -5.21 -5.56 24.29
C SER A 133 -5.74 -5.28 22.87
N SER A 134 -4.81 -5.07 21.93
CA SER A 134 -5.17 -4.95 20.53
C SER A 134 -5.55 -6.31 19.96
N THR A 135 -6.69 -6.36 19.29
CA THR A 135 -7.24 -7.57 18.67
C THR A 135 -7.53 -7.30 17.20
N LEU A 136 -7.66 -8.36 16.42
CA LEU A 136 -7.99 -8.28 15.01
C LEU A 136 -9.35 -7.57 14.79
N SER A 137 -10.28 -7.72 15.73
CA SER A 137 -11.59 -7.06 15.70
C SER A 137 -11.53 -5.53 15.74
N ASN A 138 -10.47 -4.96 16.32
CA ASN A 138 -10.26 -3.51 16.30
C ASN A 138 -10.04 -2.97 14.88
N PHE A 139 -9.64 -3.85 13.94
CA PHE A 139 -9.34 -3.54 12.54
C PHE A 139 -10.42 -4.03 11.56
N HIS A 140 -11.54 -4.59 12.05
CA HIS A 140 -12.63 -5.00 11.19
C HIS A 140 -13.23 -3.82 10.40
N ASN A 141 -13.32 -4.00 9.09
CA ASN A 141 -13.80 -3.03 8.11
C ASN A 141 -13.02 -1.70 8.17
N LYS A 142 -11.70 -1.79 8.32
CA LYS A 142 -10.80 -0.64 8.42
C LYS A 142 -9.53 -0.82 7.61
N HIS A 143 -8.93 0.31 7.29
CA HIS A 143 -7.56 0.37 6.80
C HIS A 143 -6.59 0.38 7.99
N CYS A 144 -5.57 -0.48 7.95
CA CYS A 144 -4.40 -0.40 8.81
C CYS A 144 -3.31 0.38 8.07
N PHE A 145 -3.01 1.58 8.56
CA PHE A 145 -2.02 2.45 7.94
C PHE A 145 -0.61 2.14 8.43
N ILE A 146 0.32 2.00 7.48
CA ILE A 146 1.74 1.75 7.76
C ILE A 146 2.59 2.74 6.97
N SER A 147 3.82 2.94 7.43
CA SER A 147 4.82 3.75 6.73
C SER A 147 6.20 3.27 7.13
N SER A 148 7.08 3.04 6.15
CA SER A 148 8.52 2.89 6.41
C SER A 148 9.18 4.27 6.49
N PHE A 149 8.79 5.17 5.59
CA PHE A 149 9.43 6.46 5.41
C PHE A 149 8.41 7.55 5.10
N ARG A 150 8.69 8.75 5.61
CA ARG A 150 8.03 9.99 5.19
C ARG A 150 9.03 10.88 4.48
N VAL A 151 9.09 10.77 3.15
CA VAL A 151 10.17 11.35 2.31
C VAL A 151 9.62 12.01 1.05
N SER A 152 10.39 12.96 0.52
CA SER A 152 10.15 13.64 -0.75
C SER A 152 11.01 13.07 -1.88
N GLN A 153 10.74 13.45 -3.13
CA GLN A 153 11.60 13.04 -4.25
C GLN A 153 13.04 13.52 -4.09
N LYS A 154 13.26 14.70 -3.48
CA LYS A 154 14.60 15.21 -3.17
C LYS A 154 15.31 14.38 -2.11
N ASP A 155 14.61 13.99 -1.04
CA ASP A 155 15.18 13.11 0.00
C ASP A 155 15.63 11.76 -0.61
N ILE A 156 14.81 11.20 -1.50
CA ILE A 156 15.12 9.96 -2.21
C ILE A 156 16.32 10.16 -3.14
N PHE A 157 16.36 11.26 -3.89
CA PHE A 157 17.45 11.59 -4.82
C PHE A 157 18.79 11.73 -4.10
N GLU A 158 18.83 12.44 -2.97
CA GLU A 158 20.01 12.53 -2.13
C GLU A 158 20.46 11.15 -1.63
N SER A 159 19.52 10.28 -1.27
CA SER A 159 19.84 8.91 -0.88
C SER A 159 20.45 8.11 -2.02
N VAL A 160 19.89 8.23 -3.23
CA VAL A 160 20.45 7.59 -4.41
C VAL A 160 21.87 8.10 -4.67
N LEU A 161 22.11 9.42 -4.66
CA LEU A 161 23.44 9.99 -4.86
C LEU A 161 24.46 9.45 -3.86
N ARG A 162 24.09 9.29 -2.58
CA ARG A 162 24.99 8.74 -1.56
C ARG A 162 25.45 7.31 -1.88
N VAL A 163 24.61 6.50 -2.51
CA VAL A 163 24.90 5.08 -2.77
C VAL A 163 25.41 4.82 -4.19
N THR A 164 25.15 5.72 -5.14
CA THR A 164 25.56 5.55 -6.54
C THR A 164 26.77 6.40 -6.92
N VAL A 165 26.99 7.54 -6.26
CA VAL A 165 28.13 8.41 -6.55
C VAL A 165 29.26 8.10 -5.57
N ASN A 166 30.25 7.34 -6.04
CA ASN A 166 31.54 7.27 -5.38
C ASN A 166 32.12 8.69 -5.30
N ARG A 167 32.60 9.11 -4.12
CA ARG A 167 33.15 10.46 -3.81
C ARG A 167 34.34 10.92 -4.69
N GLY A 168 34.69 10.21 -5.78
CA GLY A 168 35.89 10.44 -6.59
C GLY A 168 35.71 10.59 -8.10
N GLN A 169 34.48 10.61 -8.65
CA GLN A 169 34.28 10.86 -10.09
C GLN A 169 33.29 11.99 -10.33
N THR A 170 33.82 13.21 -10.41
CA THR A 170 33.11 14.40 -10.87
C THR A 170 33.16 14.46 -12.40
N GLY A 171 32.04 14.17 -13.07
CA GLY A 171 31.90 14.49 -14.51
C GLY A 171 30.83 13.70 -15.25
N GLY A 172 29.64 14.30 -15.42
CA GLY A 172 28.54 13.79 -16.24
C GLY A 172 27.25 13.63 -15.44
N LYS A 173 26.10 13.45 -16.12
CA LYS A 173 24.80 13.11 -15.48
C LYS A 173 25.05 12.16 -14.30
N TRP A 174 24.49 12.51 -13.14
CA TRP A 174 24.66 11.81 -11.86
C TRP A 174 24.75 10.28 -11.98
#